data_AF-A0A9X8T440-F1
#
_entry.id   AF-A0A9X8T440-F1
#
_cell.length_a   1.000
_cell.length_b   1.000
_cell.length_c   1.000
_cell.angle_alpha   90.00
_cell.angle_beta   90.00
_cell.angle_gamma   90.00
#
_symmetry.space_group_name_H-M   'P 1'
#
loop_
_entity.id
_entity.type
_entity.pdbx_description
1 polymer ?
#
loop_
_entity_poly.entity_id
_entity_poly.type
_entity_poly.pdbx_seq_one_letter_code
_entity_poly.pdbx_strand_id
1 'polypeptide(L)'
;MKKYILNRILRSLVSVVLVTALTYTIVYTLVPVGLIFKQDPNYNKMTTTPDKKAAYESLTFQRMGYINYFSSKELKDNASKIDSSVTTEATSANKVIYEKYIHSLGNGWQLKRFPVSKKFYATRKIPIYERVWNFFSNLVVIDHPWKIQDKNNPNLARYVRLENDKSIGWSLVGSGTQHKYLVYANGKFPYLHQNLVTLNLGTSYPTYSNIPVLQVISQGQGRTALQDVTFPSGATKKSSVDIYSRTYKNPKSMDDITKANYGKGDSYTKTINNYVDPSMIHNSFVIGFFGVLIAYVIGLPLGLFMARFKNTYFDRFSTATMTFMLALPSIAVIYVVRFLGSMVGLPDSFPMLGASSPKSYVLPALILGILSIPSTVIWFRRYLVDLQASDWVRFARSKGLSESEIYRDHLFKNAMVPIVSGIPASIILAIGGATLTETVFAFPGMGKMLIDSIKSANNSMIVGLTFIFTVLSIVSLLLGDIAMTIVDPRIKLSTKKGGK
;
A
#
# COMPACT_ATOMS: atom_id res chain seq x y z
N MET A 1 -5.64 31.06 -2.19
CA MET A 1 -6.06 29.64 -2.03
C MET A 1 -5.81 28.79 -3.28
N LYS A 2 -6.48 29.01 -4.44
CA LYS A 2 -6.29 28.15 -5.64
C LYS A 2 -4.82 27.96 -6.07
N LYS A 3 -4.05 29.06 -6.20
CA LYS A 3 -2.61 29.02 -6.54
C LYS A 3 -1.75 28.31 -5.48
N TYR A 4 -2.10 28.46 -4.21
CA TYR A 4 -1.42 27.75 -3.11
C TYR A 4 -1.66 26.25 -3.19
N ILE A 5 -2.93 25.85 -3.33
CA ILE A 5 -3.31 24.43 -3.44
C ILE A 5 -2.63 23.80 -4.65
N LEU A 6 -2.66 24.46 -5.81
CA LEU A 6 -1.99 23.97 -7.01
C LEU A 6 -0.48 23.79 -6.80
N ASN A 7 0.21 24.82 -6.28
CA ASN A 7 1.65 24.74 -6.01
C ASN A 7 1.99 23.67 -4.97
N ARG A 8 1.14 23.49 -3.96
CA ARG A 8 1.32 22.45 -2.95
C ARG A 8 1.15 21.07 -3.58
N ILE A 9 0.09 20.84 -4.36
CA ILE A 9 -0.12 19.59 -5.10
C ILE A 9 1.07 19.29 -6.02
N LEU A 10 1.59 20.27 -6.75
CA LEU A 10 2.75 20.08 -7.62
C LEU A 10 4.01 19.67 -6.83
N ARG A 11 4.32 20.36 -5.73
CA ARG A 11 5.46 20.00 -4.87
C ARG A 11 5.27 18.62 -4.24
N SER A 12 4.06 18.34 -3.79
CA SER A 12 3.62 17.04 -3.27
C SER A 12 3.88 15.92 -4.28
N LEU A 13 3.47 16.08 -5.54
CA LEU A 13 3.73 15.09 -6.59
C LEU A 13 5.23 14.88 -6.81
N VAL A 14 6.02 15.94 -6.83
CA VAL A 14 7.49 15.84 -6.92
C VAL A 14 8.06 15.07 -5.72
N SER A 15 7.59 15.34 -4.50
CA SER A 15 8.02 14.60 -3.31
C SER A 15 7.67 13.11 -3.37
N VAL A 16 6.46 12.74 -3.84
CA VAL A 16 6.08 11.34 -4.05
C VAL A 16 7.05 10.66 -5.01
N VAL A 17 7.35 11.32 -6.13
CA VAL A 17 8.27 10.78 -7.15
C VAL A 17 9.67 10.61 -6.58
N LEU A 18 10.22 11.62 -5.91
CA LEU A 18 11.57 11.58 -5.36
C LEU A 18 11.74 10.50 -4.29
N VAL A 19 10.83 10.44 -3.32
CA VAL A 19 10.90 9.44 -2.24
C VAL A 19 10.75 8.03 -2.81
N THR A 20 9.79 7.82 -3.71
CA THR A 20 9.56 6.50 -4.31
C THR A 20 10.73 6.09 -5.21
N ALA A 21 11.28 7.00 -6.02
CA ALA A 21 12.43 6.73 -6.89
C ALA A 21 13.70 6.42 -6.07
N LEU A 22 13.92 7.13 -4.96
CA LEU A 22 15.02 6.86 -4.05
C LEU A 22 14.88 5.46 -3.42
N THR A 23 13.71 5.15 -2.86
CA THR A 23 13.44 3.81 -2.31
C THR A 23 13.59 2.72 -3.36
N TYR A 24 13.05 2.94 -4.56
CA TYR A 24 13.18 2.01 -5.69
C TYR A 24 14.67 1.77 -6.01
N THR A 25 15.46 2.83 -6.10
CA THR A 25 16.89 2.74 -6.37
C THR A 25 17.60 1.93 -5.29
N ILE A 26 17.46 2.33 -4.02
CA ILE A 26 18.07 1.65 -2.87
C ILE A 26 17.74 0.15 -2.87
N VAL A 27 16.46 -0.18 -2.96
CA VAL A 27 15.99 -1.57 -2.85
C VAL A 27 16.51 -2.41 -4.02
N TYR A 28 16.47 -1.90 -5.24
CA TYR A 28 16.86 -2.68 -6.41
C TYR A 28 18.36 -2.66 -6.73
N THR A 29 19.17 -1.82 -6.07
CA THR A 29 20.63 -1.82 -6.20
C THR A 29 21.34 -2.47 -5.01
N LEU A 30 20.82 -2.31 -3.79
CA LEU A 30 21.50 -2.78 -2.57
C LEU A 30 21.01 -4.14 -2.08
N VAL A 31 19.78 -4.56 -2.44
CA VAL A 31 19.28 -5.90 -2.05
C VAL A 31 19.79 -6.95 -3.05
N PRO A 32 20.51 -7.99 -2.59
CA PRO A 32 20.96 -9.07 -3.46
C PRO A 32 19.79 -9.79 -4.13
N VAL A 33 19.77 -9.79 -5.47
CA VAL A 33 18.64 -10.31 -6.27
C VAL A 33 18.39 -11.81 -6.10
N GLY A 34 19.40 -12.59 -5.68
CA GLY A 34 19.25 -14.02 -5.44
C GLY A 34 18.39 -14.38 -4.21
N LEU A 35 18.19 -13.43 -3.29
CA LEU A 35 17.41 -13.67 -2.07
C LEU A 35 15.94 -13.99 -2.35
N ILE A 36 15.41 -13.52 -3.49
CA ILE A 36 14.01 -13.76 -3.88
C ILE A 36 13.68 -15.25 -4.02
N PHE A 37 14.69 -16.09 -4.33
CA PHE A 37 14.50 -17.52 -4.52
C PHE A 37 14.61 -18.33 -3.24
N LYS A 38 15.17 -17.75 -2.16
CA LYS A 38 15.38 -18.45 -0.89
C LYS A 38 14.08 -19.00 -0.31
N GLN A 39 12.98 -18.26 -0.49
CA GLN A 39 11.65 -18.61 0.00
C GLN A 39 10.72 -19.13 -1.12
N ASP A 40 11.24 -19.38 -2.33
CA ASP A 40 10.40 -19.86 -3.43
C ASP A 40 10.32 -21.41 -3.42
N PRO A 41 9.16 -21.99 -3.07
CA PRO A 41 8.99 -23.44 -3.05
C PRO A 41 9.11 -24.07 -4.44
N ASN A 42 8.74 -23.36 -5.52
CA ASN A 42 8.87 -23.88 -6.89
C ASN A 42 10.33 -23.94 -7.32
N TYR A 43 11.10 -22.91 -6.98
CA TYR A 43 12.54 -22.92 -7.23
C TYR A 43 13.23 -24.09 -6.50
N ASN A 44 12.88 -24.30 -5.23
CA ASN A 44 13.47 -25.34 -4.38
C ASN A 44 13.02 -26.77 -4.76
N LYS A 45 11.80 -26.96 -5.28
CA LYS A 45 11.22 -28.28 -5.58
C LYS A 45 11.23 -28.67 -7.07
N MET A 46 11.09 -27.71 -7.99
CA MET A 46 10.81 -28.00 -9.41
C MET A 46 12.02 -27.93 -10.34
N THR A 47 13.18 -27.46 -9.85
CA THR A 47 14.38 -27.29 -10.69
C THR A 47 15.35 -28.46 -10.54
N THR A 48 14.91 -29.67 -10.92
CA THR A 48 15.74 -30.89 -10.83
C THR A 48 16.98 -30.87 -11.73
N THR A 49 17.03 -29.98 -12.73
CA THR A 49 18.18 -29.81 -13.61
C THR A 49 18.70 -28.36 -13.61
N PRO A 50 20.03 -28.15 -13.75
CA PRO A 50 20.62 -26.81 -13.81
C PRO A 50 20.03 -25.91 -14.90
N ASP A 51 19.63 -26.48 -16.04
CA ASP A 51 19.03 -25.74 -17.15
C ASP A 51 17.64 -25.19 -16.82
N LYS A 52 16.78 -26.04 -16.23
CA LYS A 52 15.46 -25.61 -15.78
C LYS A 52 15.58 -24.52 -14.72
N LYS A 53 16.59 -24.62 -13.85
CA LYS A 53 16.89 -23.62 -12.82
C LYS A 53 17.25 -22.28 -13.43
N ALA A 54 18.22 -22.23 -14.34
CA ALA A 54 18.63 -21.00 -15.01
C ALA A 54 17.50 -20.37 -15.86
N ALA A 55 16.70 -21.20 -16.51
CA ALA A 55 15.54 -20.74 -17.27
C ALA A 55 14.47 -20.13 -16.36
N TYR A 56 14.18 -20.79 -15.23
CA TYR A 56 13.26 -20.29 -14.22
C TYR A 56 13.73 -18.97 -13.60
N GLU A 57 15.01 -18.86 -13.24
CA GLU A 57 15.58 -17.62 -12.71
C GLU A 57 15.43 -16.47 -13.70
N SER A 58 15.77 -16.72 -14.98
CA SER A 58 15.69 -15.70 -16.02
C SER A 58 14.25 -15.26 -16.26
N LEU A 59 13.28 -16.19 -16.27
CA LEU A 59 11.86 -15.89 -16.39
C LEU A 59 11.34 -15.09 -15.18
N THR A 60 11.76 -15.44 -13.97
CA THR A 60 11.36 -14.73 -12.74
C THR A 60 11.95 -13.32 -12.73
N PHE A 61 13.23 -13.17 -13.07
CA PHE A 61 13.85 -11.85 -13.18
C PHE A 61 13.21 -11.00 -14.27
N GLN A 62 12.80 -11.59 -15.39
CA GLN A 62 12.04 -10.89 -16.42
C GLN A 62 10.69 -10.42 -15.90
N ARG A 63 9.93 -11.30 -15.22
CA ARG A 63 8.63 -10.96 -14.65
C ARG A 63 8.72 -9.85 -13.61
N MET A 64 9.79 -9.84 -12.81
CA MET A 64 10.07 -8.81 -11.81
C MET A 64 10.77 -7.56 -12.39
N GLY A 65 10.95 -7.50 -13.71
CA GLY A 65 11.47 -6.34 -14.44
C GLY A 65 12.96 -6.06 -14.22
N TYR A 66 13.76 -7.06 -13.83
CA TYR A 66 15.21 -6.94 -13.70
C TYR A 66 15.93 -7.08 -15.05
N ILE A 67 15.43 -7.95 -15.92
CA ILE A 67 16.04 -8.27 -17.21
C ILE A 67 14.98 -8.39 -18.29
N ASN A 68 15.36 -8.19 -19.55
CA ASN A 68 14.67 -8.79 -20.68
C ASN A 68 15.28 -10.16 -20.94
N TYR A 69 14.47 -11.15 -21.29
CA TYR A 69 14.91 -12.53 -21.51
C TYR A 69 14.25 -13.10 -22.76
N PHE A 70 15.05 -13.77 -23.58
CA PHE A 70 14.57 -14.65 -24.66
C PHE A 70 14.99 -16.07 -24.35
N SER A 71 14.00 -16.95 -24.23
CA SER A 71 14.22 -18.39 -24.21
C SER A 71 14.87 -18.88 -25.50
N SER A 72 15.44 -20.08 -25.51
CA SER A 72 16.04 -20.64 -26.73
C SER A 72 15.06 -20.71 -27.90
N LYS A 73 13.76 -20.92 -27.62
CA LYS A 73 12.72 -20.95 -28.64
C LYS A 73 12.44 -19.54 -29.18
N GLU A 74 12.20 -18.57 -28.30
CA GLU A 74 11.93 -17.18 -28.72
C GLU A 74 13.13 -16.56 -29.43
N LEU A 75 14.34 -16.88 -28.99
CA LEU A 75 15.56 -16.42 -29.63
C LEU A 75 15.68 -16.99 -31.06
N LYS A 76 15.41 -18.29 -31.23
CA LYS A 76 15.33 -18.94 -32.54
C LYS A 76 14.25 -18.30 -33.42
N ASP A 77 13.04 -18.14 -32.91
CA ASP A 77 11.88 -17.64 -33.68
C ASP A 77 12.06 -16.17 -34.11
N ASN A 78 12.80 -15.38 -33.32
CA ASN A 78 13.13 -14.01 -33.69
C ASN A 78 14.34 -13.93 -34.62
N ALA A 79 15.39 -14.71 -34.37
CA ALA A 79 16.57 -14.76 -35.22
C ALA A 79 16.25 -15.35 -36.61
N SER A 80 15.23 -16.21 -36.72
CA SER A 80 14.81 -16.79 -37.99
C SER A 80 14.27 -15.77 -39.00
N LYS A 81 13.97 -14.54 -38.55
CA LYS A 81 13.63 -13.41 -39.43
C LYS A 81 14.85 -12.84 -40.16
N ILE A 82 16.05 -13.05 -39.63
CA ILE A 82 17.32 -12.65 -40.25
C ILE A 82 17.86 -13.81 -41.08
N ASP A 83 17.84 -15.01 -40.52
CA ASP A 83 18.34 -16.22 -41.18
C ASP A 83 17.46 -17.42 -40.84
N SER A 84 16.74 -17.93 -41.83
CA SER A 84 15.79 -19.02 -41.68
C SER A 84 16.45 -20.37 -41.33
N SER A 85 17.76 -20.53 -41.52
CA SER A 85 18.47 -21.77 -41.20
C SER A 85 18.74 -21.97 -39.70
N VAL A 86 18.44 -20.97 -38.87
CA VAL A 86 18.78 -20.99 -37.44
C VAL A 86 17.95 -22.02 -36.66
N THR A 87 18.64 -22.84 -35.87
CA THR A 87 18.03 -23.87 -35.01
C THR A 87 18.33 -23.63 -33.53
N THR A 88 17.63 -24.35 -32.65
CA THR A 88 17.89 -24.25 -31.19
C THR A 88 19.17 -24.97 -30.75
N GLU A 89 19.90 -25.59 -31.68
CA GLU A 89 21.10 -26.37 -31.40
C GLU A 89 22.30 -25.49 -31.08
N ALA A 90 23.22 -26.06 -30.31
CA ALA A 90 24.33 -25.33 -29.71
C ALA A 90 25.58 -25.28 -30.62
N THR A 91 25.40 -24.90 -31.89
CA THR A 91 26.46 -24.86 -32.92
C THR A 91 27.13 -23.48 -33.04
N SER A 92 28.36 -23.45 -33.57
CA SER A 92 29.08 -22.20 -33.85
C SER A 92 28.39 -21.35 -34.92
N ALA A 93 27.76 -21.97 -35.92
CA ALA A 93 26.98 -21.27 -36.94
C ALA A 93 25.77 -20.53 -36.33
N ASN A 94 24.98 -21.22 -35.51
CA ASN A 94 23.85 -20.60 -34.81
C ASN A 94 24.30 -19.48 -33.88
N LYS A 95 25.47 -19.61 -33.23
CA LYS A 95 26.04 -18.56 -32.37
C LYS A 95 26.23 -17.26 -33.13
N VAL A 96 26.84 -17.28 -34.32
CA VAL A 96 27.08 -16.07 -35.13
C VAL A 96 25.76 -15.42 -35.53
N ILE A 97 24.76 -16.22 -35.92
CA ILE A 97 23.42 -15.72 -36.26
C ILE A 97 22.76 -15.07 -35.04
N TYR A 98 22.83 -15.69 -33.86
CA TYR A 98 22.28 -15.13 -32.63
C TYR A 98 22.99 -13.86 -32.18
N GLU A 99 24.31 -13.80 -32.31
CA GLU A 99 25.09 -12.58 -32.03
C GLU A 99 24.68 -11.46 -32.98
N LYS A 100 24.57 -11.73 -34.29
CA LYS A 100 24.10 -10.77 -35.28
C LYS A 100 22.71 -10.23 -34.94
N TYR A 101 21.76 -11.12 -34.57
CA TYR A 101 20.43 -10.72 -34.13
C TYR A 101 20.48 -9.85 -32.86
N ILE A 102 21.24 -10.27 -31.85
CA ILE A 102 21.37 -9.53 -30.60
C ILE A 102 21.99 -8.15 -30.80
N HIS A 103 23.04 -8.03 -31.61
CA HIS A 103 23.65 -6.75 -31.95
C HIS A 103 22.67 -5.81 -32.66
N SER A 104 21.73 -6.34 -33.45
CA SER A 104 20.68 -5.54 -34.10
C SER A 104 19.64 -4.97 -33.13
N LEU A 105 19.47 -5.56 -31.94
CA LEU A 105 18.51 -5.09 -30.92
C LEU A 105 19.02 -3.92 -30.07
N GLY A 106 20.28 -3.50 -30.28
CA GLY A 106 20.93 -2.43 -29.53
C GLY A 106 21.73 -2.89 -28.30
N ASN A 107 22.20 -1.91 -27.53
CA ASN A 107 23.19 -2.14 -26.47
C ASN A 107 22.62 -2.86 -25.24
N GLY A 108 23.44 -3.74 -24.63
CA GLY A 108 23.18 -4.35 -23.32
C GLY A 108 22.58 -5.76 -23.34
N TRP A 109 22.26 -6.30 -24.51
CA TRP A 109 21.91 -7.71 -24.68
C TRP A 109 23.16 -8.60 -24.63
N GLN A 110 23.04 -9.74 -23.96
CA GLN A 110 24.11 -10.72 -23.79
C GLN A 110 23.60 -12.11 -24.18
N LEU A 111 24.35 -12.77 -25.06
CA LEU A 111 24.15 -14.18 -25.38
C LEU A 111 24.75 -15.04 -24.28
N LYS A 112 23.97 -15.99 -23.76
CA LYS A 112 24.38 -16.94 -22.73
C LYS A 112 24.05 -18.36 -23.15
N ARG A 113 24.65 -19.34 -22.47
CA ARG A 113 24.43 -20.77 -22.72
C ARG A 113 23.92 -21.46 -21.46
N PHE A 114 23.00 -22.39 -21.62
CA PHE A 114 22.57 -23.24 -20.53
C PHE A 114 23.69 -24.20 -20.09
N PRO A 115 23.81 -24.53 -18.79
CA PRO A 115 24.91 -25.35 -18.28
C PRO A 115 25.01 -26.74 -18.91
N VAL A 116 23.89 -27.43 -19.10
CA VAL A 116 23.80 -28.83 -19.54
C VAL A 116 23.57 -28.92 -21.03
N SER A 117 22.44 -28.41 -21.54
CA SER A 117 22.06 -28.51 -22.95
C SER A 117 22.92 -27.65 -23.88
N LYS A 118 23.71 -26.72 -23.33
CA LYS A 118 24.51 -25.72 -24.06
C LYS A 118 23.73 -24.85 -25.03
N LYS A 119 22.39 -24.95 -25.06
CA LYS A 119 21.50 -24.14 -25.88
C LYS A 119 21.66 -22.67 -25.53
N PHE A 120 21.51 -21.83 -26.54
CA PHE A 120 21.66 -20.39 -26.39
C PHE A 120 20.37 -19.76 -25.85
N TYR A 121 20.53 -18.73 -25.03
CA TYR A 121 19.46 -17.84 -24.59
C TYR A 121 20.03 -16.43 -24.47
N ALA A 122 19.18 -15.41 -24.49
CA ALA A 122 19.64 -14.02 -24.47
C ALA A 122 19.03 -13.28 -23.28
N THR A 123 19.83 -12.43 -22.63
CA THR A 123 19.37 -11.57 -21.54
C THR A 123 19.89 -10.14 -21.71
N ARG A 124 19.07 -9.13 -21.43
CA ARG A 124 19.51 -7.74 -21.26
C ARG A 124 19.15 -7.27 -19.87
N LYS A 125 20.13 -6.78 -19.10
CA LYS A 125 19.86 -6.16 -17.80
C LYS A 125 19.15 -4.82 -18.01
N ILE A 126 18.07 -4.57 -17.29
CA ILE A 126 17.33 -3.31 -17.37
C ILE A 126 17.99 -2.33 -16.37
N PRO A 127 18.55 -1.20 -16.84
CA PRO A 127 19.14 -0.19 -15.98
C PRO A 127 18.14 0.40 -14.99
N ILE A 128 18.61 0.88 -13.84
CA ILE A 128 17.73 1.34 -12.76
C ILE A 128 16.82 2.51 -13.19
N TYR A 129 17.33 3.45 -13.98
CA TYR A 129 16.54 4.59 -14.47
C TYR A 129 15.38 4.14 -15.37
N GLU A 130 15.60 3.13 -16.22
CA GLU A 130 14.56 2.56 -17.10
C GLU A 130 13.50 1.86 -16.25
N ARG A 131 13.89 1.21 -15.15
CA ARG A 131 12.95 0.57 -14.23
C ARG A 131 12.10 1.57 -13.45
N VAL A 132 12.72 2.64 -12.94
CA VAL A 132 12.02 3.74 -12.27
C VAL A 132 11.05 4.41 -13.25
N TRP A 133 11.49 4.68 -14.47
CA TRP A 133 10.64 5.19 -15.53
C TRP A 133 9.46 4.25 -15.81
N ASN A 134 9.73 2.96 -16.03
CA ASN A 134 8.70 1.95 -16.27
C ASN A 134 7.71 1.81 -15.11
N PHE A 135 8.15 1.99 -13.87
CA PHE A 135 7.25 2.01 -12.71
C PHE A 135 6.26 3.18 -12.81
N PHE A 136 6.75 4.41 -13.01
CA PHE A 136 5.88 5.59 -13.08
C PHE A 136 5.03 5.64 -14.36
N SER A 137 5.58 5.22 -15.51
CA SER A 137 4.84 5.21 -16.77
C SER A 137 3.68 4.21 -16.77
N ASN A 138 3.76 3.18 -15.94
CA ASN A 138 2.71 2.17 -15.80
C ASN A 138 1.92 2.30 -14.48
N LEU A 139 2.20 3.31 -13.66
CA LEU A 139 1.63 3.47 -12.32
C LEU A 139 0.11 3.63 -12.36
N VAL A 140 -0.40 4.50 -13.23
CA VAL A 140 -1.83 4.76 -13.38
C VAL A 140 -2.35 3.92 -14.56
N VAL A 141 -3.22 2.98 -14.24
CA VAL A 141 -3.85 2.11 -15.24
C VAL A 141 -5.31 2.53 -15.39
N ILE A 142 -5.62 3.06 -16.57
CA ILE A 142 -6.98 3.38 -16.98
C ILE A 142 -7.55 2.16 -17.70
N ASP A 143 -8.72 1.71 -17.27
CA ASP A 143 -9.47 0.65 -17.90
C ASP A 143 -10.39 1.22 -19.00
N HIS A 144 -10.34 0.61 -20.18
CA HIS A 144 -11.07 1.08 -21.36
C HIS A 144 -11.37 -0.09 -22.31
N PRO A 145 -12.36 0.02 -23.22
CA PRO A 145 -12.78 -1.07 -24.10
C PRO A 145 -11.69 -1.70 -24.96
N TRP A 146 -10.56 -1.04 -25.18
CA TRP A 146 -9.46 -1.56 -26.01
C TRP A 146 -8.28 -2.10 -25.18
N LYS A 147 -8.45 -2.22 -23.86
CA LYS A 147 -7.40 -2.65 -22.93
C LYS A 147 -6.98 -4.10 -23.17
N ILE A 148 -7.94 -5.01 -23.32
CA ILE A 148 -7.68 -6.42 -23.55
C ILE A 148 -7.48 -6.69 -25.04
N GLN A 149 -6.32 -7.19 -25.45
CA GLN A 149 -6.06 -7.60 -26.83
C GLN A 149 -5.64 -9.06 -26.85
N ASP A 150 -6.63 -9.96 -26.93
CA ASP A 150 -6.40 -11.40 -26.88
C ASP A 150 -6.48 -12.02 -28.29
N LYS A 151 -5.36 -12.53 -28.79
CA LYS A 151 -5.28 -13.20 -30.11
C LYS A 151 -6.21 -14.41 -30.23
N ASN A 152 -6.53 -15.05 -29.10
CA ASN A 152 -7.40 -16.21 -29.05
C ASN A 152 -8.90 -15.84 -28.99
N ASN A 153 -9.21 -14.55 -28.83
CA ASN A 153 -10.57 -14.01 -28.82
C ASN A 153 -10.62 -12.68 -29.62
N PRO A 154 -10.39 -12.73 -30.96
CA PRO A 154 -10.28 -11.53 -31.79
C PRO A 154 -11.61 -10.77 -31.90
N ASN A 155 -12.73 -11.48 -31.80
CA ASN A 155 -14.09 -10.93 -31.93
C ASN A 155 -14.69 -10.48 -30.58
N LEU A 156 -13.85 -10.22 -29.56
CA LEU A 156 -14.30 -9.72 -28.27
C LEU A 156 -15.02 -8.37 -28.46
N ALA A 157 -16.29 -8.32 -28.07
CA ALA A 157 -17.11 -7.11 -28.11
C ALA A 157 -16.43 -5.95 -27.36
N ARG A 158 -16.61 -4.72 -27.84
CA ARG A 158 -15.97 -3.50 -27.32
C ARG A 158 -17.03 -2.48 -26.98
N TYR A 159 -17.31 -2.29 -25.70
CA TYR A 159 -18.31 -1.31 -25.28
C TYR A 159 -18.15 -0.93 -23.80
N VAL A 160 -18.73 0.22 -23.45
CA VAL A 160 -19.10 0.58 -22.08
C VAL A 160 -20.57 0.93 -22.11
N ARG A 161 -21.38 0.27 -21.27
CA ARG A 161 -22.82 0.54 -21.19
C ARG A 161 -23.33 0.38 -19.78
N LEU A 162 -24.41 1.08 -19.47
CA LEU A 162 -25.17 0.83 -18.24
C LEU A 162 -26.01 -0.44 -18.44
N GLU A 163 -25.92 -1.38 -17.50
CA GLU A 163 -26.63 -2.65 -17.57
C GLU A 163 -27.12 -3.03 -16.17
N ASN A 164 -28.33 -3.62 -16.10
CA ASN A 164 -28.84 -4.22 -14.88
C ASN A 164 -28.50 -5.71 -14.88
N ASP A 165 -27.35 -6.06 -14.29
CA ASP A 165 -26.85 -7.43 -14.22
C ASP A 165 -27.57 -8.20 -13.11
N LYS A 166 -28.03 -9.43 -13.40
CA LYS A 166 -28.73 -10.26 -12.40
C LYS A 166 -27.89 -10.54 -11.15
N SER A 167 -26.56 -10.53 -11.26
CA SER A 167 -25.64 -10.81 -10.16
C SER A 167 -25.46 -9.65 -9.19
N ILE A 168 -25.48 -8.40 -9.68
CA ILE A 168 -25.09 -7.23 -8.88
C ILE A 168 -26.00 -6.00 -9.03
N GLY A 169 -27.01 -6.07 -9.89
CA GLY A 169 -27.89 -4.96 -10.22
C GLY A 169 -27.29 -3.97 -11.23
N TRP A 170 -27.73 -2.72 -11.12
CA TRP A 170 -27.29 -1.63 -12.01
C TRP A 170 -25.79 -1.34 -11.85
N SER A 171 -25.08 -1.44 -12.97
CA SER A 171 -23.64 -1.16 -13.03
C SER A 171 -23.23 -0.66 -14.41
N LEU A 172 -22.13 0.08 -14.45
CA LEU A 172 -21.45 0.42 -15.69
C LEU A 172 -20.57 -0.78 -16.09
N VAL A 173 -21.00 -1.50 -17.13
CA VAL A 173 -20.36 -2.72 -17.61
C VAL A 173 -19.47 -2.43 -18.81
N GLY A 174 -18.26 -2.98 -18.78
CA GLY A 174 -17.29 -2.92 -19.86
C GLY A 174 -17.13 -4.26 -20.61
N SER A 175 -16.92 -4.19 -21.92
CA SER A 175 -16.41 -5.28 -22.74
C SER A 175 -15.15 -4.85 -23.48
N GLY A 176 -14.13 -5.72 -23.48
CA GLY A 176 -12.77 -5.39 -23.90
C GLY A 176 -11.94 -4.61 -22.84
N THR A 177 -12.53 -4.36 -21.67
CA THR A 177 -11.91 -3.84 -20.45
C THR A 177 -11.25 -4.96 -19.65
N GLN A 178 -10.40 -4.63 -18.68
CA GLN A 178 -9.85 -5.59 -17.74
C GLN A 178 -10.90 -6.07 -16.74
N HIS A 179 -11.72 -5.16 -16.22
CA HIS A 179 -12.83 -5.46 -15.30
C HIS A 179 -14.16 -5.48 -16.04
N LYS A 180 -15.06 -6.39 -15.63
CA LYS A 180 -16.44 -6.42 -16.13
C LYS A 180 -17.22 -5.21 -15.62
N TYR A 181 -17.15 -4.96 -14.32
CA TYR A 181 -17.86 -3.88 -13.65
C TYR A 181 -16.91 -2.71 -13.42
N LEU A 182 -17.14 -1.61 -14.14
CA LEU A 182 -16.32 -0.40 -14.09
C LEU A 182 -16.78 0.55 -12.99
N VAL A 183 -18.09 0.65 -12.78
CA VAL A 183 -18.71 1.41 -11.69
C VAL A 183 -19.91 0.61 -11.18
N TYR A 184 -20.02 0.41 -9.88
CA TYR A 184 -21.13 -0.33 -9.27
C TYR A 184 -21.36 0.14 -7.84
N ALA A 185 -22.56 -0.11 -7.32
CA ALA A 185 -22.90 0.14 -5.94
C ALA A 185 -23.11 -1.17 -5.17
N ASN A 186 -22.74 -1.19 -3.89
CA ASN A 186 -23.06 -2.29 -2.99
C ASN A 186 -23.16 -1.81 -1.54
N GLY A 187 -23.45 -2.72 -0.59
CA GLY A 187 -23.59 -2.39 0.83
C GLY A 187 -22.27 -2.12 1.59
N LYS A 188 -21.10 -2.19 0.94
CA LYS A 188 -19.80 -1.96 1.58
C LYS A 188 -19.35 -0.53 1.31
N PHE A 189 -18.98 0.22 2.36
CA PHE A 189 -18.43 1.56 2.20
C PHE A 189 -17.05 1.52 1.51
N PRO A 190 -16.76 2.42 0.53
CA PRO A 190 -17.66 3.42 -0.04
C PRO A 190 -18.77 2.76 -0.85
N TYR A 191 -20.04 3.14 -0.65
CA TYR A 191 -21.18 2.46 -1.28
C TYR A 191 -21.15 2.47 -2.81
N LEU A 192 -20.38 3.39 -3.41
CA LEU A 192 -20.08 3.47 -4.83
C LEU A 192 -18.61 3.10 -5.06
N HIS A 193 -18.38 2.11 -5.91
CA HIS A 193 -17.07 1.57 -6.26
C HIS A 193 -16.72 1.87 -7.72
N GLN A 194 -15.42 1.99 -8.01
CA GLN A 194 -14.92 2.22 -9.37
C GLN A 194 -13.68 1.38 -9.65
N ASN A 195 -13.62 0.80 -10.85
CA ASN A 195 -12.48 0.06 -11.41
C ASN A 195 -11.95 0.72 -12.70
N LEU A 196 -12.35 1.96 -12.99
CA LEU A 196 -11.91 2.71 -14.17
C LEU A 196 -10.45 3.14 -14.06
N VAL A 197 -10.02 3.54 -12.87
CA VAL A 197 -8.65 3.98 -12.61
C VAL A 197 -8.09 3.15 -11.46
N THR A 198 -7.01 2.42 -11.74
CA THR A 198 -6.32 1.57 -10.78
C THR A 198 -4.84 1.90 -10.73
N LEU A 199 -4.19 1.57 -9.61
CA LEU A 199 -2.74 1.75 -9.45
C LEU A 199 -2.02 0.42 -9.64
N ASN A 200 -1.04 0.39 -10.53
CA ASN A 200 -0.13 -0.75 -10.68
C ASN A 200 1.13 -0.51 -9.86
N LEU A 201 1.14 -1.08 -8.67
CA LEU A 201 2.28 -1.04 -7.75
C LEU A 201 3.22 -2.25 -7.92
N GLY A 202 3.07 -3.00 -9.01
CA GLY A 202 3.79 -4.23 -9.28
C GLY A 202 3.12 -5.47 -8.68
N THR A 203 3.81 -6.61 -8.82
CA THR A 203 3.36 -7.92 -8.34
C THR A 203 4.25 -8.40 -7.21
N SER A 204 3.62 -8.91 -6.15
CA SER A 204 4.26 -9.42 -4.95
C SER A 204 4.94 -10.77 -5.21
N TYR A 205 6.23 -10.86 -4.91
CA TYR A 205 7.03 -12.09 -4.99
C TYR A 205 8.27 -11.96 -4.09
N PRO A 206 8.64 -12.99 -3.30
CA PRO A 206 8.10 -14.35 -3.30
C PRO A 206 6.87 -14.57 -2.40
N THR A 207 6.55 -13.65 -1.48
CA THR A 207 5.61 -13.95 -0.37
C THR A 207 4.15 -14.18 -0.77
N TYR A 208 3.66 -13.55 -1.85
CA TYR A 208 2.28 -13.72 -2.35
C TYR A 208 2.21 -14.19 -3.80
N SER A 209 3.21 -14.96 -4.26
CA SER A 209 3.13 -15.75 -5.50
C SER A 209 2.52 -15.05 -6.72
N ASN A 210 2.97 -13.83 -7.03
CA ASN A 210 2.55 -13.01 -8.17
C ASN A 210 1.17 -12.33 -8.05
N ILE A 211 0.63 -12.18 -6.83
CA ILE A 211 -0.55 -11.35 -6.60
C ILE A 211 -0.16 -9.85 -6.69
N PRO A 212 -0.95 -8.98 -7.36
CA PRO A 212 -0.70 -7.54 -7.39
C PRO A 212 -0.57 -6.93 -5.99
N VAL A 213 0.40 -6.03 -5.80
CA VAL A 213 0.70 -5.42 -4.48
C VAL A 213 -0.54 -4.73 -3.88
N LEU A 214 -1.27 -3.97 -4.71
CA LEU A 214 -2.50 -3.29 -4.27
C LEU A 214 -3.55 -4.29 -3.78
N GLN A 215 -3.70 -5.43 -4.46
CA GLN A 215 -4.62 -6.49 -4.05
C GLN A 215 -4.19 -7.11 -2.72
N VAL A 216 -2.90 -7.39 -2.50
CA VAL A 216 -2.39 -8.01 -1.25
C VAL A 216 -2.81 -7.21 -0.02
N ILE A 217 -2.71 -5.88 -0.08
CA ILE A 217 -2.99 -5.01 1.07
C ILE A 217 -4.48 -4.66 1.22
N SER A 218 -5.25 -4.70 0.13
CA SER A 218 -6.65 -4.28 0.12
C SER A 218 -7.64 -5.45 0.27
N GLN A 219 -7.25 -6.66 -0.11
CA GLN A 219 -8.10 -7.84 0.07
C GLN A 219 -8.15 -8.27 1.55
N GLY A 220 -9.25 -8.91 1.94
CA GLY A 220 -9.36 -9.50 3.28
C GLY A 220 -8.39 -10.68 3.48
N GLN A 221 -8.31 -11.18 4.71
CA GLN A 221 -7.29 -12.11 5.16
C GLN A 221 -7.88 -13.37 5.80
N GLY A 222 -7.02 -14.34 6.09
CA GLY A 222 -7.43 -15.57 6.77
C GLY A 222 -8.26 -16.50 5.89
N ARG A 223 -9.32 -17.07 6.45
CA ARG A 223 -10.18 -18.03 5.75
C ARG A 223 -11.10 -17.32 4.76
N THR A 224 -11.42 -17.98 3.65
CA THR A 224 -12.40 -17.46 2.69
C THR A 224 -13.80 -17.47 3.29
N ALA A 225 -14.56 -16.39 3.12
CA ALA A 225 -15.91 -16.26 3.65
C ALA A 225 -16.93 -16.87 2.67
N LEU A 226 -17.65 -17.91 3.08
CA LEU A 226 -18.73 -18.50 2.28
C LEU A 226 -20.02 -17.68 2.47
N GLN A 227 -20.56 -17.19 1.35
CA GLN A 227 -21.80 -16.42 1.32
C GLN A 227 -22.66 -16.88 0.12
N ASP A 228 -23.95 -16.59 0.14
CA ASP A 228 -24.82 -16.85 -1.01
C ASP A 228 -24.46 -15.88 -2.14
N VAL A 229 -23.99 -16.43 -3.27
CA VAL A 229 -23.58 -15.66 -4.45
C VAL A 229 -24.46 -16.04 -5.62
N THR A 230 -25.15 -15.07 -6.19
CA THR A 230 -25.90 -15.21 -7.44
C THR A 230 -24.96 -15.02 -8.62
N PHE A 231 -24.72 -16.09 -9.36
CA PHE A 231 -23.87 -16.06 -10.56
C PHE A 231 -24.64 -15.59 -11.80
N PRO A 232 -23.95 -15.17 -12.88
CA PRO A 232 -24.60 -14.68 -14.10
C PRO A 232 -25.51 -15.71 -14.78
N SER A 233 -25.29 -17.01 -14.55
CA SER A 233 -26.19 -18.06 -15.00
C SER A 233 -27.57 -18.04 -14.32
N GLY A 234 -27.75 -17.22 -13.27
CA GLY A 234 -28.96 -17.12 -12.46
C GLY A 234 -28.98 -18.05 -11.25
N ALA A 235 -28.01 -18.96 -11.12
CA ALA A 235 -27.90 -19.86 -9.98
C ALA A 235 -27.29 -19.14 -8.76
N THR A 236 -27.97 -19.23 -7.62
CA THR A 236 -27.42 -18.82 -6.32
C THR A 236 -26.77 -20.02 -5.63
N LYS A 237 -25.49 -19.88 -5.26
CA LYS A 237 -24.72 -20.93 -4.59
C LYS A 237 -23.91 -20.35 -3.43
N LYS A 238 -23.68 -21.15 -2.40
CA LYS A 238 -22.71 -20.81 -1.35
C LYS A 238 -21.30 -20.83 -1.94
N SER A 239 -20.68 -19.67 -2.03
CA SER A 239 -19.35 -19.49 -2.57
C SER A 239 -18.62 -18.35 -1.86
N SER A 240 -17.30 -18.39 -1.87
CA SER A 240 -16.48 -17.29 -1.40
C SER A 240 -16.09 -16.30 -2.47
N VAL A 241 -16.54 -16.51 -3.71
CA VAL A 241 -16.25 -15.61 -4.83
C VAL A 241 -16.75 -14.19 -4.53
N ASP A 242 -15.89 -13.21 -4.78
CA ASP A 242 -16.32 -11.82 -4.91
C ASP A 242 -16.81 -11.58 -6.33
N ILE A 243 -18.14 -11.60 -6.49
CA ILE A 243 -18.77 -11.44 -7.80
C ILE A 243 -18.50 -10.06 -8.41
N TYR A 244 -18.20 -9.04 -7.62
CA TYR A 244 -17.89 -7.69 -8.12
C TYR A 244 -16.48 -7.59 -8.72
N SER A 245 -15.59 -8.54 -8.41
CA SER A 245 -14.18 -8.54 -8.80
C SER A 245 -13.89 -9.15 -10.19
N ARG A 246 -14.94 -9.37 -10.99
CA ARG A 246 -14.84 -10.10 -12.27
C ARG A 246 -13.91 -9.40 -13.24
N THR A 247 -12.89 -10.13 -13.68
CA THR A 247 -11.87 -9.72 -14.64
C THR A 247 -11.79 -10.67 -15.82
N TYR A 248 -11.25 -10.16 -16.93
CA TYR A 248 -11.10 -10.92 -18.16
C TYR A 248 -10.25 -12.19 -17.94
N LYS A 249 -10.74 -13.31 -18.44
CA LYS A 249 -10.01 -14.58 -18.59
C LYS A 249 -10.35 -15.18 -19.94
N ASN A 250 -9.34 -15.72 -20.61
CA ASN A 250 -9.53 -16.32 -21.92
C ASN A 250 -10.57 -17.47 -21.85
N PRO A 251 -11.66 -17.42 -22.65
CA PRO A 251 -12.71 -18.42 -22.62
C PRO A 251 -12.24 -19.86 -22.93
N LYS A 252 -11.19 -20.02 -23.74
CA LYS A 252 -10.62 -21.34 -24.06
C LYS A 252 -9.95 -22.01 -22.86
N SER A 253 -9.59 -21.23 -21.84
CA SER A 253 -8.97 -21.70 -20.59
C SER A 253 -9.98 -21.96 -19.46
N MET A 254 -11.28 -21.92 -19.77
CA MET A 254 -12.35 -22.13 -18.78
C MET A 254 -12.66 -23.61 -18.59
N ASP A 255 -12.65 -24.02 -17.33
CA ASP A 255 -13.18 -25.29 -16.84
C ASP A 255 -14.71 -25.29 -16.85
N ASP A 256 -15.31 -26.49 -16.80
CA ASP A 256 -16.75 -26.66 -16.99
C ASP A 256 -17.58 -26.11 -15.82
N ILE A 257 -17.02 -26.10 -14.60
CA ILE A 257 -17.64 -25.46 -13.42
C ILE A 257 -17.76 -23.96 -13.65
N THR A 258 -16.68 -23.32 -14.11
CA THR A 258 -16.70 -21.89 -14.46
C THR A 258 -17.71 -21.61 -15.58
N LYS A 259 -17.79 -22.45 -16.62
CA LYS A 259 -18.83 -22.30 -17.67
C LYS A 259 -20.25 -22.42 -17.12
N ALA A 260 -20.49 -23.32 -16.16
CA ALA A 260 -21.80 -23.49 -15.55
C ALA A 260 -22.20 -22.30 -14.65
N ASN A 261 -21.22 -21.68 -13.98
CA ASN A 261 -21.46 -20.51 -13.13
C ASN A 261 -21.65 -19.24 -13.97
N TYR A 262 -20.77 -18.96 -14.93
CA TYR A 262 -20.76 -17.67 -15.65
C TYR A 262 -21.41 -17.71 -17.03
N GLY A 263 -21.66 -18.90 -17.58
CA GLY A 263 -22.15 -19.08 -18.95
C GLY A 263 -21.02 -19.34 -19.96
N LYS A 264 -21.34 -20.06 -21.05
CA LYS A 264 -20.36 -20.47 -22.08
C LYS A 264 -19.74 -19.32 -22.87
N GLY A 265 -20.41 -18.16 -22.93
CA GLY A 265 -19.98 -16.99 -23.71
C GLY A 265 -19.33 -15.87 -22.90
N ASP A 266 -19.28 -15.97 -21.58
CA ASP A 266 -18.76 -14.89 -20.75
C ASP A 266 -17.24 -14.97 -20.61
N SER A 267 -16.55 -13.90 -21.01
CA SER A 267 -15.08 -13.81 -20.91
C SER A 267 -14.59 -13.21 -19.59
N TYR A 268 -15.49 -12.85 -18.67
CA TYR A 268 -15.16 -12.23 -17.39
C TYR A 268 -15.44 -13.17 -16.23
N THR A 269 -14.58 -14.17 -16.09
CA THR A 269 -14.79 -15.29 -15.17
C THR A 269 -13.70 -15.44 -14.12
N LYS A 270 -12.64 -14.62 -14.18
CA LYS A 270 -11.63 -14.55 -13.13
C LYS A 270 -12.11 -13.64 -12.02
N THR A 271 -12.15 -14.16 -10.81
CA THR A 271 -12.57 -13.43 -9.60
C THR A 271 -11.54 -13.61 -8.49
N ILE A 272 -11.59 -12.72 -7.50
CA ILE A 272 -10.96 -12.91 -6.20
C ILE A 272 -11.98 -13.52 -5.23
N ASN A 273 -11.52 -13.88 -4.03
CA ASN A 273 -12.38 -14.39 -2.97
C ASN A 273 -12.62 -13.30 -1.92
N ASN A 274 -13.81 -13.31 -1.33
CA ASN A 274 -14.10 -12.69 -0.05
C ASN A 274 -13.48 -13.51 1.08
N TYR A 275 -13.06 -12.80 2.12
CA TYR A 275 -12.37 -13.35 3.27
C TYR A 275 -13.10 -12.96 4.54
N VAL A 276 -12.95 -13.79 5.58
CA VAL A 276 -13.58 -13.57 6.88
C VAL A 276 -12.89 -12.43 7.63
N ASP A 277 -11.56 -12.38 7.60
CA ASP A 277 -10.82 -11.36 8.32
C ASP A 277 -10.64 -10.10 7.46
N PRO A 278 -10.56 -8.90 8.06
CA PRO A 278 -10.37 -7.66 7.32
C PRO A 278 -9.00 -7.56 6.63
N SER A 279 -8.91 -6.61 5.70
CA SER A 279 -7.68 -6.31 4.97
C SER A 279 -6.60 -5.68 5.84
N MET A 280 -5.36 -5.69 5.35
CA MET A 280 -4.23 -5.07 6.07
C MET A 280 -4.46 -3.58 6.28
N ILE A 281 -5.01 -2.90 5.25
CA ILE A 281 -5.39 -1.48 5.34
C ILE A 281 -6.39 -1.26 6.46
N HIS A 282 -7.46 -2.07 6.52
CA HIS A 282 -8.49 -1.94 7.54
C HIS A 282 -7.92 -2.15 8.94
N ASN A 283 -7.15 -3.22 9.12
CA ASN A 283 -6.58 -3.58 10.41
C ASN A 283 -5.65 -2.49 10.96
N SER A 284 -4.70 -2.00 10.14
CA SER A 284 -3.81 -0.90 10.54
C SER A 284 -4.59 0.38 10.86
N PHE A 285 -5.59 0.73 10.03
CA PHE A 285 -6.45 1.88 10.28
C PHE A 285 -7.18 1.79 11.62
N VAL A 286 -7.78 0.65 11.95
CA VAL A 286 -8.53 0.47 13.21
C VAL A 286 -7.64 0.72 14.43
N ILE A 287 -6.50 0.02 14.54
CA ILE A 287 -5.65 0.15 15.74
C ILE A 287 -5.03 1.54 15.85
N GLY A 288 -4.63 2.14 14.74
CA GLY A 288 -4.03 3.46 14.80
C GLY A 288 -5.08 4.56 14.96
N PHE A 289 -6.31 4.42 14.45
CA PHE A 289 -7.40 5.36 14.73
C PHE A 289 -7.70 5.41 16.23
N PHE A 290 -7.87 4.26 16.87
CA PHE A 290 -8.07 4.20 18.33
C PHE A 290 -6.81 4.65 19.09
N GLY A 291 -5.61 4.35 18.60
CA GLY A 291 -4.37 4.84 19.20
C GLY A 291 -4.28 6.37 19.18
N VAL A 292 -4.62 7.00 18.05
CA VAL A 292 -4.70 8.47 17.92
C VAL A 292 -5.77 9.01 18.84
N LEU A 293 -6.95 8.39 18.91
CA LEU A 293 -8.01 8.81 19.81
C LEU A 293 -7.52 8.82 21.27
N ILE A 294 -6.90 7.74 21.73
CA ILE A 294 -6.31 7.64 23.07
C ILE A 294 -5.26 8.74 23.29
N ALA A 295 -4.38 8.96 22.32
CA ALA A 295 -3.31 9.95 22.40
C ALA A 295 -3.85 11.36 22.60
N TYR A 296 -4.89 11.76 21.86
CA TYR A 296 -5.48 13.09 21.96
C TYR A 296 -6.39 13.24 23.19
N VAL A 297 -7.19 12.22 23.51
CA VAL A 297 -8.09 12.22 24.69
C VAL A 297 -7.29 12.34 25.99
N ILE A 298 -6.11 11.73 26.08
CA ILE A 298 -5.25 11.83 27.27
C ILE A 298 -4.28 13.02 27.15
N GLY A 299 -3.65 13.17 25.99
CA GLY A 299 -2.56 14.12 25.79
C GLY A 299 -3.00 15.58 25.80
N LEU A 300 -4.16 15.91 25.22
CA LEU A 300 -4.64 17.30 25.19
C LEU A 300 -5.03 17.79 26.59
N PRO A 301 -5.85 17.07 27.38
CA PRO A 301 -6.14 17.50 28.75
C PRO A 301 -4.89 17.61 29.61
N LEU A 302 -3.99 16.63 29.54
CA LEU A 302 -2.75 16.66 30.32
C LEU A 302 -1.87 17.87 29.95
N GLY A 303 -1.69 18.13 28.66
CA GLY A 303 -0.95 19.31 28.18
C GLY A 303 -1.61 20.62 28.60
N LEU A 304 -2.94 20.69 28.60
CA LEU A 304 -3.70 21.84 29.10
C LEU A 304 -3.47 22.07 30.60
N PHE A 305 -3.58 21.03 31.41
CA PHE A 305 -3.35 21.11 32.86
C PHE A 305 -1.90 21.49 33.18
N MET A 306 -0.92 20.92 32.48
CA MET A 306 0.49 21.29 32.66
C MET A 306 0.74 22.76 32.32
N ALA A 307 0.14 23.27 31.24
CA ALA A 307 0.25 24.68 30.89
C ALA A 307 -0.46 25.59 31.89
N ARG A 308 -1.60 25.14 32.46
CA ARG A 308 -2.36 25.87 33.49
C ARG A 308 -1.60 26.03 34.78
N PHE A 309 -0.99 24.94 35.24
CA PHE A 309 -0.20 24.91 36.46
C PHE A 309 1.30 25.02 36.16
N LYS A 310 1.66 25.89 35.21
CA LYS A 310 3.04 26.09 34.76
C LYS A 310 3.98 26.32 35.94
N ASN A 311 5.15 25.70 35.90
CA ASN A 311 6.22 25.77 36.91
C ASN A 311 5.90 25.22 38.30
N THR A 312 4.71 24.65 38.52
CA THR A 312 4.38 23.92 39.75
C THR A 312 5.03 22.52 39.76
N TYR A 313 4.95 21.82 40.90
CA TYR A 313 5.41 20.44 41.01
C TYR A 313 4.72 19.50 40.01
N PHE A 314 3.42 19.68 39.76
CA PHE A 314 2.68 18.89 38.78
C PHE A 314 3.29 19.03 37.38
N ASP A 315 3.48 20.27 36.91
CA ASP A 315 4.06 20.55 35.60
C ASP A 315 5.49 19.98 35.46
N ARG A 316 6.33 20.20 36.48
CA ARG A 316 7.71 19.68 36.48
C ARG A 316 7.75 18.15 36.46
N PHE A 317 6.94 17.50 37.29
CA PHE A 317 6.86 16.04 37.35
C PHE A 317 6.30 15.45 36.05
N SER A 318 5.19 15.98 35.53
CA SER A 318 4.63 15.52 34.26
C SER A 318 5.59 15.76 33.11
N THR A 319 6.32 16.88 33.08
CA THR A 319 7.34 17.15 32.05
C THR A 319 8.48 16.14 32.14
N ALA A 320 8.97 15.82 33.35
CA ALA A 320 9.99 14.80 33.56
C ALA A 320 9.50 13.42 33.10
N THR A 321 8.28 13.03 33.46
CA THR A 321 7.67 11.76 33.05
C THR A 321 7.52 11.67 31.53
N MET A 322 6.98 12.71 30.87
CA MET A 322 6.84 12.71 29.40
C MET A 322 8.20 12.67 28.71
N THR A 323 9.20 13.38 29.23
CA THR A 323 10.57 13.37 28.68
C THR A 323 11.23 12.00 28.86
N PHE A 324 11.05 11.37 30.02
CA PHE A 324 11.50 10.00 30.27
C PHE A 324 10.84 9.02 29.29
N MET A 325 9.52 9.11 29.09
CA MET A 325 8.81 8.26 28.14
C MET A 325 9.29 8.45 26.70
N LEU A 326 9.62 9.67 26.27
CA LEU A 326 10.20 9.94 24.95
C LEU A 326 11.61 9.34 24.78
N ALA A 327 12.37 9.24 25.87
CA ALA A 327 13.72 8.66 25.86
C ALA A 327 13.70 7.13 25.83
N LEU A 328 12.59 6.49 26.20
CA LEU A 328 12.47 5.03 26.16
C LEU A 328 12.48 4.50 24.72
N PRO A 329 13.25 3.44 24.42
CA PRO A 329 13.10 2.73 23.16
C PRO A 329 11.66 2.23 22.99
N SER A 330 11.02 2.52 21.87
CA SER A 330 9.62 2.16 21.61
C SER A 330 9.36 0.66 21.80
N ILE A 331 10.31 -0.19 21.40
CA ILE A 331 10.22 -1.64 21.57
C ILE A 331 10.11 -2.07 23.03
N ALA A 332 10.81 -1.39 23.95
CA ALA A 332 10.75 -1.69 25.37
C ALA A 332 9.35 -1.36 25.93
N VAL A 333 8.80 -0.20 25.57
CA VAL A 333 7.44 0.20 25.96
C VAL A 333 6.40 -0.80 25.43
N ILE A 334 6.54 -1.24 24.17
CA ILE A 334 5.66 -2.25 23.57
C ILE A 334 5.65 -3.54 24.40
N TYR A 335 6.82 -4.07 24.77
CA TYR A 335 6.91 -5.31 25.55
C TYR A 335 6.41 -5.15 26.99
N VAL A 336 6.69 -4.02 27.66
CA VAL A 336 6.18 -3.75 29.01
C VAL A 336 4.66 -3.67 29.02
N VAL A 337 4.05 -2.91 28.10
CA VAL A 337 2.59 -2.79 28.02
C VAL A 337 1.95 -4.12 27.61
N ARG A 338 2.56 -4.88 26.70
CA ARG A 338 2.12 -6.24 26.34
C ARG A 338 2.11 -7.15 27.56
N PHE A 339 3.17 -7.14 28.36
CA PHE A 339 3.29 -7.94 29.58
C PHE A 339 2.23 -7.56 30.61
N LEU A 340 2.09 -6.28 30.93
CA LEU A 340 1.07 -5.80 31.87
C LEU A 340 -0.35 -6.10 31.39
N GLY A 341 -0.61 -5.95 30.09
CA GLY A 341 -1.87 -6.31 29.47
C GLY A 341 -2.20 -7.80 29.60
N SER A 342 -1.20 -8.66 29.43
CA SER A 342 -1.37 -10.11 29.59
C SER A 342 -1.73 -10.51 31.02
N MET A 343 -1.21 -9.80 32.03
CA MET A 343 -1.54 -10.03 33.45
C MET A 343 -3.00 -9.79 33.78
N VAL A 344 -3.67 -8.90 33.04
CA VAL A 344 -5.10 -8.61 33.18
C VAL A 344 -5.98 -9.38 32.18
N GLY A 345 -5.42 -10.41 31.52
CA GLY A 345 -6.15 -11.32 30.63
C GLY A 345 -6.42 -10.79 29.22
N LEU A 346 -5.71 -9.75 28.77
CA LEU A 346 -5.77 -9.29 27.38
C LEU A 346 -4.83 -10.14 26.48
N PRO A 347 -5.19 -10.36 25.20
CA PRO A 347 -4.38 -11.17 24.29
C PRO A 347 -3.02 -10.51 24.03
N ASP A 348 -1.94 -11.22 24.31
CA ASP A 348 -0.58 -10.75 24.11
C ASP A 348 -0.12 -10.80 22.64
N SER A 349 -0.93 -11.43 21.77
CA SER A 349 -0.71 -11.57 20.35
C SER A 349 -2.04 -11.66 19.60
N PHE A 350 -2.06 -11.17 18.35
CA PHE A 350 -3.27 -11.14 17.54
C PHE A 350 -3.84 -12.53 17.22
N PRO A 351 -3.03 -13.55 16.85
CA PRO A 351 -3.55 -14.87 16.51
C PRO A 351 -4.30 -15.59 17.64
N MET A 352 -4.11 -15.19 18.91
CA MET A 352 -4.75 -15.81 20.07
C MET A 352 -6.28 -15.75 20.00
N LEU A 353 -6.85 -14.60 19.61
CA LEU A 353 -8.30 -14.42 19.47
C LEU A 353 -8.72 -14.04 18.05
N GLY A 354 -7.78 -13.65 17.19
CA GLY A 354 -8.01 -13.34 15.78
C GLY A 354 -8.82 -12.06 15.56
N ALA A 355 -9.19 -11.83 14.30
CA ALA A 355 -9.86 -10.60 13.89
C ALA A 355 -11.30 -10.48 14.41
N SER A 356 -11.94 -11.60 14.78
CA SER A 356 -13.32 -11.67 15.25
C SER A 356 -13.50 -11.13 16.67
N SER A 357 -12.43 -11.04 17.46
CA SER A 357 -12.50 -10.53 18.83
C SER A 357 -12.04 -9.08 18.92
N PRO A 358 -12.87 -8.16 19.43
CA PRO A 358 -12.45 -6.78 19.69
C PRO A 358 -11.24 -6.68 20.64
N LYS A 359 -11.07 -7.67 21.55
CA LYS A 359 -9.95 -7.72 22.49
C LYS A 359 -8.58 -7.78 21.77
N SER A 360 -8.52 -8.35 20.57
CA SER A 360 -7.30 -8.43 19.75
C SER A 360 -6.75 -7.06 19.31
N TYR A 361 -7.59 -6.02 19.35
CA TYR A 361 -7.24 -4.67 18.90
C TYR A 361 -6.88 -3.74 20.06
N VAL A 362 -7.27 -4.07 21.30
CA VAL A 362 -7.15 -3.21 22.49
C VAL A 362 -5.70 -2.87 22.82
N LEU A 363 -4.86 -3.89 23.05
CA LEU A 363 -3.46 -3.66 23.43
C LEU A 363 -2.66 -2.96 22.32
N PRO A 364 -2.74 -3.39 21.03
CA PRO A 364 -2.08 -2.67 19.95
C PRO A 364 -2.50 -1.19 19.90
N ALA A 365 -3.79 -0.88 19.97
CA ALA A 365 -4.28 0.50 19.95
C ALA A 365 -3.78 1.31 21.16
N LEU A 366 -3.85 0.74 22.37
CA LEU A 366 -3.38 1.38 23.60
C LEU A 366 -1.90 1.73 23.52
N ILE A 367 -1.08 0.80 23.02
CA ILE A 367 0.36 1.01 22.84
C ILE A 367 0.64 2.18 21.89
N LEU A 368 -0.09 2.26 20.77
CA LEU A 368 0.06 3.38 19.83
C LEU A 368 -0.33 4.72 20.47
N GLY A 369 -1.37 4.72 21.30
CA GLY A 369 -1.73 5.86 22.12
C GLY A 369 -0.61 6.26 23.07
N ILE A 370 -0.16 5.33 23.93
CA ILE A 370 0.90 5.54 24.93
C ILE A 370 2.18 6.10 24.29
N LEU A 371 2.60 5.56 23.15
CA LEU A 371 3.79 6.04 22.43
C LEU A 371 3.62 7.46 21.87
N SER A 372 2.38 7.88 21.58
CA SER A 372 2.07 9.18 20.99
C SER A 372 1.79 10.29 22.03
N ILE A 373 1.32 9.92 23.22
CA ILE A 373 0.95 10.86 24.31
C ILE A 373 2.09 11.84 24.63
N PRO A 374 3.34 11.42 24.89
CA PRO A 374 4.38 12.34 25.35
C PRO A 374 4.67 13.48 24.37
N SER A 375 4.74 13.15 23.08
CA SER A 375 4.95 14.15 22.03
C SER A 375 3.77 15.12 21.92
N THR A 376 2.55 14.60 22.01
CA THR A 376 1.31 15.38 21.97
C THR A 376 1.22 16.35 23.15
N VAL A 377 1.49 15.87 24.36
CA VAL A 377 1.47 16.65 25.60
C VAL A 377 2.48 17.79 25.57
N ILE A 378 3.75 17.48 25.27
CA ILE A 378 4.83 18.48 25.27
C ILE A 378 4.58 19.55 24.22
N TRP A 379 4.17 19.15 23.02
CA TRP A 379 3.93 20.10 21.93
C TRP A 379 2.72 20.99 22.22
N PHE A 380 1.61 20.41 22.70
CA PHE A 380 0.41 21.15 23.04
C PHE A 380 0.63 22.12 24.20
N ARG A 381 1.31 21.66 25.26
CA ARG A 381 1.69 22.50 26.40
C ARG A 381 2.56 23.66 25.96
N ARG A 382 3.61 23.41 25.17
CA ARG A 382 4.50 24.46 24.67
C ARG A 382 3.71 25.55 23.95
N TYR A 383 2.81 25.16 23.05
CA TYR A 383 1.99 26.10 22.32
C TYR A 383 1.05 26.92 23.23
N LEU A 384 0.43 26.29 24.22
CA LEU A 384 -0.39 27.00 25.22
C LEU A 384 0.42 28.02 26.01
N VAL A 385 1.63 27.66 26.43
CA VAL A 385 2.52 28.57 27.17
C VAL A 385 2.94 29.76 26.31
N ASP A 386 3.20 29.55 25.02
CA ASP A 386 3.50 30.64 24.09
C ASP A 386 2.29 31.58 23.93
N LEU A 387 1.08 31.03 23.80
CA LEU A 387 -0.15 31.83 23.70
C LEU A 387 -0.44 32.61 24.99
N GLN A 388 -0.14 32.09 26.17
CA GLN A 388 -0.32 32.79 27.45
C GLN A 388 0.50 34.09 27.55
N ALA A 389 1.60 34.19 26.81
CA ALA A 389 2.48 35.35 26.79
C ALA A 389 2.00 36.47 25.87
N SER A 390 0.94 36.23 25.08
CA SER A 390 0.42 37.19 24.12
C SER A 390 -0.33 38.38 24.74
N ASP A 391 -0.31 39.52 24.04
CA ASP A 391 -0.91 40.76 24.55
C ASP A 391 -2.43 40.68 24.69
N TRP A 392 -3.12 39.88 23.87
CA TRP A 392 -4.56 39.69 24.00
C TRP A 392 -4.94 38.92 25.27
N VAL A 393 -4.06 38.05 25.79
CA VAL A 393 -4.26 37.40 27.10
C VAL A 393 -4.08 38.42 28.23
N ARG A 394 -3.07 39.29 28.14
CA ARG A 394 -2.87 40.38 29.12
C ARG A 394 -4.07 41.31 29.17
N PHE A 395 -4.64 41.64 28.00
CA PHE A 395 -5.85 42.43 27.90
C PHE A 395 -7.08 41.73 28.48
N ALA A 396 -7.22 40.42 28.27
CA ALA A 396 -8.28 39.63 28.90
C ALA A 396 -8.18 39.65 30.44
N ARG A 397 -6.96 39.53 30.98
CA ARG A 397 -6.71 39.67 32.42
C ARG A 397 -7.06 41.06 32.94
N SER A 398 -6.70 42.13 32.22
CA SER A 398 -7.05 43.50 32.64
C SER A 398 -8.57 43.77 32.60
N LYS A 399 -9.33 42.97 31.85
CA LYS A 399 -10.80 43.00 31.85
C LYS A 399 -11.43 42.24 33.03
N GLY A 400 -10.64 41.58 33.87
CA GLY A 400 -11.11 40.85 35.04
C GLY A 400 -11.53 39.40 34.78
N LEU A 401 -11.23 38.82 33.61
CA LEU A 401 -11.49 37.41 33.35
C LEU A 401 -10.61 36.54 34.26
N SER A 402 -11.20 35.50 34.82
CA SER A 402 -10.47 34.50 35.61
C SER A 402 -9.56 33.65 34.71
N GLU A 403 -8.49 33.09 35.26
CA GLU A 403 -7.63 32.16 34.51
C GLU A 403 -8.42 30.96 33.98
N SER A 404 -9.45 30.48 34.68
CA SER A 404 -10.30 29.40 34.18
C SER A 404 -11.02 29.78 32.88
N GLU A 405 -11.61 30.98 32.82
CA GLU A 405 -12.29 31.51 31.63
C GLU A 405 -11.29 31.73 30.50
N ILE A 406 -10.12 32.33 30.80
CA ILE A 406 -9.06 32.56 29.81
C ILE A 406 -8.61 31.23 29.19
N TYR A 407 -8.42 30.18 29.99
CA TYR A 407 -7.97 28.88 29.47
C TYR A 407 -9.04 28.18 28.63
N ARG A 408 -10.26 28.08 29.15
CA ARG A 408 -11.35 27.34 28.52
C ARG A 408 -11.86 28.05 27.26
N ASP A 409 -12.11 29.35 27.37
CA ASP A 409 -12.88 30.09 26.36
C ASP A 409 -11.98 30.78 25.32
N HIS A 410 -10.71 31.02 25.66
CA HIS A 410 -9.76 31.69 24.76
C HIS A 410 -8.53 30.87 24.38
N LEU A 411 -7.71 30.44 25.35
CA LEU A 411 -6.44 29.74 25.05
C LEU A 411 -6.69 28.41 24.37
N PHE A 412 -7.54 27.54 24.92
CA PHE A 412 -7.79 26.20 24.35
C PHE A 412 -8.27 26.29 22.90
N LYS A 413 -9.21 27.18 22.60
CA LYS A 413 -9.75 27.39 21.25
C LYS A 413 -8.66 27.84 20.26
N ASN A 414 -7.80 28.79 20.65
CA ASN A 414 -6.68 29.23 19.80
C ASN A 414 -5.56 28.18 19.75
N ALA A 415 -5.40 27.39 20.81
CA ALA A 415 -4.41 26.33 20.94
C ALA A 415 -4.71 25.11 20.05
N MET A 416 -5.99 24.88 19.74
CA MET A 416 -6.46 23.78 18.88
C MET A 416 -6.09 23.95 17.41
N VAL A 417 -5.86 25.17 16.95
CA VAL A 417 -5.59 25.45 15.53
C VAL A 417 -4.43 24.61 14.97
N PRO A 418 -3.20 24.65 15.52
CA PRO A 418 -2.11 23.86 14.98
C PRO A 418 -2.22 22.37 15.37
N ILE A 419 -2.97 22.02 16.41
CA ILE A 419 -3.26 20.62 16.78
C ILE A 419 -4.11 19.93 15.72
N VAL A 420 -5.18 20.61 15.27
CA VAL A 420 -6.08 20.09 14.24
C VAL A 420 -5.35 19.86 12.90
N SER A 421 -4.30 20.63 12.64
CA SER A 421 -3.44 20.41 11.46
C SER A 421 -2.74 19.04 11.48
N GLY A 422 -2.41 18.53 12.67
CA GLY A 422 -1.72 17.26 12.85
C GLY A 422 -2.65 16.05 12.83
N ILE A 423 -3.95 16.23 13.12
CA ILE A 423 -4.92 15.13 13.22
C ILE A 423 -4.96 14.28 11.93
N PRO A 424 -5.07 14.86 10.72
CA PRO A 424 -5.04 14.06 9.50
C PRO A 424 -3.76 13.25 9.34
N ALA A 425 -2.60 13.82 9.71
CA ALA A 425 -1.33 13.11 9.68
C ALA A 425 -1.30 11.95 10.69
N SER A 426 -1.79 12.17 11.91
CA SER A 426 -1.92 11.12 12.91
C SER A 426 -2.83 9.97 12.43
N ILE A 427 -4.01 10.28 11.89
CA ILE A 427 -4.96 9.28 11.34
C ILE A 427 -4.37 8.56 10.14
N ILE A 428 -3.64 9.25 9.28
CA ILE A 428 -3.10 8.61 8.08
C ILE A 428 -1.84 7.78 8.39
N LEU A 429 -1.05 8.18 9.38
CA LEU A 429 -0.01 7.32 9.95
C LEU A 429 -0.59 6.06 10.62
N ALA A 430 -1.86 6.09 11.09
CA ALA A 430 -2.57 4.87 11.47
C ALA A 430 -2.71 3.90 10.30
N ILE A 431 -3.09 4.41 9.12
CA ILE A 431 -3.17 3.61 7.90
C ILE A 431 -1.78 3.09 7.52
N GLY A 432 -0.75 3.95 7.57
CA GLY A 432 0.64 3.62 7.28
C GLY A 432 1.23 2.47 8.12
N GLY A 433 0.53 2.08 9.18
CA GLY A 433 0.80 0.87 9.95
C GLY A 433 1.85 1.10 11.03
N ALA A 434 1.65 0.44 12.16
CA ALA A 434 2.57 0.51 13.28
C ALA A 434 3.60 -0.60 13.20
N THR A 435 4.63 -0.42 12.37
CA THR A 435 5.61 -1.45 12.00
C THR A 435 6.07 -2.32 13.17
N LEU A 436 6.50 -1.72 14.28
CA LEU A 436 6.97 -2.45 15.45
C LEU A 436 5.84 -3.11 16.24
N THR A 437 4.79 -2.38 16.59
CA THR A 437 3.65 -2.90 17.36
C THR A 437 2.98 -4.06 16.61
N GLU A 438 2.75 -3.90 15.31
CA GLU A 438 2.16 -4.96 14.49
C GLU A 438 3.08 -6.17 14.39
N THR A 439 4.40 -5.98 14.28
CA THR A 439 5.36 -7.09 14.25
C THR A 439 5.35 -7.86 15.58
N VAL A 440 5.40 -7.17 16.72
CA VAL A 440 5.45 -7.80 18.05
C VAL A 440 4.17 -8.59 18.36
N PHE A 441 3.00 -8.08 17.95
CA PHE A 441 1.71 -8.76 18.14
C PHE A 441 1.38 -9.76 17.03
N ALA A 442 2.24 -9.93 16.02
CA ALA A 442 1.90 -10.64 14.78
C ALA A 442 0.58 -10.16 14.15
N PHE A 443 0.30 -8.86 14.29
CA PHE A 443 -0.91 -8.21 13.83
C PHE A 443 -0.89 -8.08 12.29
N PRO A 444 -1.95 -8.52 11.59
CA PRO A 444 -1.96 -8.59 10.13
C PRO A 444 -2.28 -7.23 9.48
N GLY A 445 -1.34 -6.29 9.60
CA GLY A 445 -1.41 -4.92 9.08
C GLY A 445 -0.30 -4.58 8.07
N MET A 446 -0.38 -3.37 7.51
CA MET A 446 0.56 -2.89 6.50
C MET A 446 1.96 -2.61 7.04
N GLY A 447 2.07 -2.23 8.32
CA GLY A 447 3.35 -1.96 8.96
C GLY A 447 4.17 -3.25 9.11
N LYS A 448 3.55 -4.33 9.59
CA LYS A 448 4.16 -5.65 9.62
C LYS A 448 4.51 -6.14 8.22
N MET A 449 3.61 -5.92 7.25
CA MET A 449 3.85 -6.33 5.86
C MET A 449 5.12 -5.69 5.26
N LEU A 450 5.42 -4.44 5.60
CA LEU A 450 6.67 -3.79 5.16
C LEU A 450 7.90 -4.53 5.70
N ILE A 451 7.92 -4.85 7.00
CA ILE A 451 9.02 -5.57 7.65
C ILE A 451 9.18 -6.98 7.08
N ASP A 452 8.07 -7.70 6.88
CA ASP A 452 8.08 -9.04 6.28
C ASP A 452 8.59 -9.02 4.83
N SER A 453 8.23 -7.97 4.07
CA SER A 453 8.68 -7.79 2.70
C SER A 453 10.19 -7.53 2.62
N ILE A 454 10.75 -6.76 3.56
CA ILE A 454 12.20 -6.56 3.67
C ILE A 454 12.91 -7.88 3.97
N LYS A 455 12.42 -8.64 4.97
CA LYS A 455 13.01 -9.93 5.36
C LYS A 455 12.96 -10.98 4.24
N SER A 456 11.95 -10.93 3.39
CA SER A 456 11.74 -11.85 2.26
C SER A 456 12.30 -11.35 0.93
N ALA A 457 12.96 -10.18 0.91
CA ALA A 457 13.42 -9.51 -0.32
C ALA A 457 12.31 -9.30 -1.37
N ASN A 458 11.07 -9.09 -0.92
CA ASN A 458 9.94 -8.76 -1.79
C ASN A 458 9.95 -7.27 -2.16
N ASN A 459 10.83 -6.93 -3.10
CA ASN A 459 11.11 -5.56 -3.48
C ASN A 459 9.88 -4.81 -4.02
N SER A 460 8.98 -5.50 -4.74
CA SER A 460 7.73 -4.91 -5.24
C SER A 460 6.82 -4.45 -4.10
N MET A 461 6.68 -5.25 -3.04
CA MET A 461 5.89 -4.87 -1.87
C MET A 461 6.53 -3.69 -1.11
N ILE A 462 7.85 -3.68 -0.95
CA ILE A 462 8.57 -2.58 -0.27
C ILE A 462 8.32 -1.25 -0.99
N VAL A 463 8.50 -1.22 -2.31
CA VAL A 463 8.27 -0.03 -3.14
C VAL A 463 6.80 0.38 -3.12
N GLY A 464 5.86 -0.57 -3.30
CA GLY A 464 4.44 -0.26 -3.33
C GLY A 464 3.89 0.26 -2.00
N LEU A 465 4.30 -0.32 -0.87
CA LEU A 465 3.95 0.18 0.46
C LEU A 465 4.54 1.57 0.71
N THR A 466 5.82 1.78 0.35
CA THR A 466 6.47 3.08 0.50
C THR A 466 5.77 4.16 -0.33
N PHE A 467 5.39 3.84 -1.57
CA PHE A 467 4.60 4.74 -2.41
C PHE A 467 3.28 5.12 -1.73
N ILE A 468 2.52 4.13 -1.24
CA ILE A 468 1.24 4.38 -0.56
C ILE A 468 1.45 5.24 0.68
N PHE A 469 2.41 4.91 1.56
CA PHE A 469 2.68 5.67 2.78
C PHE A 469 3.09 7.11 2.47
N THR A 470 3.84 7.32 1.38
CA THR A 470 4.26 8.65 0.94
C THR A 470 3.08 9.47 0.44
N VAL A 471 2.24 8.89 -0.43
CA VAL A 471 1.02 9.55 -0.94
C VAL A 471 0.09 9.90 0.22
N LEU A 472 -0.15 8.94 1.11
CA LEU A 472 -0.95 9.10 2.31
C LEU A 472 -0.42 10.25 3.19
N SER A 473 0.87 10.25 3.51
CA SER A 473 1.51 11.32 4.30
C SER A 473 1.37 12.70 3.65
N ILE A 474 1.42 12.77 2.34
CA ILE A 474 1.31 14.04 1.62
C ILE A 474 -0.14 14.53 1.57
N VAL A 475 -1.10 13.64 1.35
CA VAL A 475 -2.53 13.94 1.44
C VAL A 475 -2.88 14.40 2.85
N SER A 476 -2.31 13.77 3.87
CA SER A 476 -2.56 14.13 5.28
C SER A 476 -2.09 15.55 5.60
N LEU A 477 -0.92 15.95 5.13
CA LEU A 477 -0.41 17.31 5.29
C LEU A 477 -1.28 18.34 4.54
N LEU A 478 -1.83 18.01 3.37
CA LEU A 478 -2.76 18.89 2.67
C LEU A 478 -4.10 19.00 3.42
N LEU A 479 -4.63 17.90 3.92
CA LEU A 479 -5.84 17.90 4.76
C LEU A 479 -5.62 18.70 6.04
N GLY A 480 -4.42 18.64 6.64
CA GLY A 480 -4.04 19.43 7.82
C GLY A 480 -4.08 20.94 7.55
N ASP A 481 -3.53 21.38 6.42
CA ASP A 481 -3.63 22.78 5.99
C ASP A 481 -5.08 23.24 5.84
N ILE A 482 -5.91 22.40 5.21
CA ILE A 482 -7.34 22.70 5.00
C ILE A 482 -8.06 22.75 6.34
N ALA A 483 -7.80 21.79 7.23
CA ALA A 483 -8.42 21.72 8.54
C ALA A 483 -8.10 22.97 9.39
N MET A 484 -6.87 23.49 9.32
CA MET A 484 -6.52 24.77 9.96
C MET A 484 -7.39 25.92 9.46
N THR A 485 -7.63 26.04 8.15
CA THR A 485 -8.46 27.12 7.59
C THR A 485 -9.94 26.99 7.94
N ILE A 486 -10.43 25.77 8.15
CA ILE A 486 -11.81 25.52 8.56
C ILE A 486 -11.98 25.92 10.04
N VAL A 487 -11.02 25.57 10.90
CA VAL A 487 -11.09 25.88 12.33
C VAL A 487 -10.81 27.35 12.63
N ASP A 488 -9.84 27.97 11.95
CA ASP A 488 -9.59 29.40 12.03
C ASP A 488 -9.66 30.06 10.64
N PRO A 489 -10.82 30.63 10.27
CA PRO A 489 -11.02 31.26 8.96
C PRO A 489 -10.18 32.54 8.76
N ARG A 490 -9.51 33.06 9.80
CA ARG A 490 -8.56 34.17 9.67
C ARG A 490 -7.27 33.70 8.98
N ILE A 491 -6.97 32.40 9.00
CA ILE A 491 -5.81 31.82 8.35
C ILE A 491 -6.05 31.77 6.84
N LYS A 492 -5.24 32.54 6.09
CA LYS A 492 -5.29 32.54 4.63
C LYS A 492 -4.13 31.77 4.05
N LEU A 493 -4.42 30.65 3.37
CA LEU A 493 -3.45 29.92 2.57
C LEU A 493 -3.04 30.76 1.34
N SER A 494 -1.91 31.47 1.49
CA SER A 494 -1.34 32.35 0.46
C SER A 494 0.09 31.93 0.13
N THR A 495 0.49 32.13 -1.12
CA THR A 495 1.82 31.75 -1.64
C THR A 495 2.90 32.78 -1.31
N LYS A 496 2.72 33.63 -0.29
CA LYS A 496 3.70 34.68 0.00
C LYS A 496 5.07 34.03 0.26
N LYS A 497 6.05 34.38 -0.60
CA LYS A 497 7.47 34.08 -0.39
C LYS A 497 7.83 34.49 1.04
N GLY A 498 8.47 33.56 1.76
CA GLY A 498 9.10 33.69 3.08
C GLY A 498 8.86 34.98 3.87
N GLY A 499 8.27 34.83 5.05
CA GLY A 499 8.58 35.67 6.21
C GLY A 499 9.18 34.73 7.26
N LYS A 500 10.36 35.10 7.77
CA LYS A 500 11.14 34.39 8.78
C LYS A 500 10.32 34.02 10.02
#